data_AF-A0A818E7R3-F1
#
_entry.id   AF-A0A818E7R3-F1
#
_cell.length_a   1.000
_cell.length_b   1.000
_cell.length_c   1.000
_cell.angle_alpha   90.00
_cell.angle_beta   90.00
_cell.angle_gamma   90.00
#
_symmetry.space_group_name_H-M   'P 1'
#
loop_
_entity.id
_entity.type
_entity.pdbx_description
1 polymer ?
#
loop_
_entity_poly.entity_id
_entity_poly.type
_entity_poly.pdbx_seq_one_letter_code
_entity_poly.pdbx_strand_id
1 'polypeptide(L)'
;YEWITNLSINDLCIVFNGHHEYFCGKIVSIVENKYDIICIDYGNILQNLTADQLYELPDVEVVNIVPLARRCQLYAVDDLNQSKAIEEIIKTIPSTEYVTISIENEDDKYLFVTPIRENNGIVNKKYEYDKKNIEDKKEV
;
A
#
# COMPACT_ATOMS: atom_id res chain seq x y z
N TYR A 1 25.10 -5.48 16.21
CA TYR A 1 23.96 -6.00 15.43
C TYR A 1 24.05 -7.51 15.49
N GLU A 2 23.14 -8.15 16.22
CA GLU A 2 23.03 -9.61 16.28
C GLU A 2 22.29 -10.11 15.03
N TRP A 3 22.63 -11.31 14.57
CA TRP A 3 22.02 -11.91 13.38
C TRP A 3 20.69 -12.55 13.76
N ILE A 4 19.60 -12.20 13.06
CA ILE A 4 18.29 -12.79 13.33
C ILE A 4 18.25 -14.22 12.78
N THR A 5 18.01 -15.19 13.65
CA THR A 5 18.00 -16.61 13.27
C THR A 5 16.61 -17.22 13.21
N ASN A 6 15.56 -16.50 13.64
CA ASN A 6 14.18 -17.01 13.68
C ASN A 6 13.16 -15.94 13.26
N LEU A 7 13.20 -15.53 11.99
CA LEU A 7 12.21 -14.62 11.42
C LEU A 7 10.95 -15.37 10.97
N SER A 8 9.78 -14.80 11.26
CA SER A 8 8.47 -15.35 10.94
C SER A 8 7.60 -14.34 10.19
N ILE A 9 6.55 -14.83 9.51
CA ILE A 9 5.60 -13.96 8.81
C ILE A 9 4.93 -13.02 9.82
N ASN A 10 4.83 -11.75 9.45
CA ASN A 10 4.37 -10.61 10.25
C ASN A 10 5.37 -10.03 11.25
N ASP A 11 6.57 -10.61 11.40
CA ASP A 11 7.60 -9.95 12.20
C ASP A 11 7.98 -8.61 11.58
N LEU A 12 8.18 -7.63 12.46
CA LEU A 12 8.67 -6.31 12.09
C LEU A 12 10.20 -6.32 12.12
N CYS A 13 10.82 -5.67 11.15
CA CYS A 13 12.26 -5.59 11.03
C CYS A 13 12.68 -4.26 10.40
N ILE A 14 13.98 -3.96 10.46
CA ILE A 14 14.61 -2.99 9.57
C ILE A 14 15.13 -3.74 8.35
N VAL A 15 14.90 -3.21 7.15
CA VAL A 15 15.36 -3.79 5.89
C VAL A 15 16.30 -2.85 5.15
N PHE A 16 17.40 -3.40 4.64
CA PHE A 16 18.36 -2.70 3.80
C PHE A 16 18.12 -3.01 2.31
N ASN A 17 17.86 -2.00 1.49
CA ASN A 17 17.52 -2.19 0.07
C ASN A 17 18.73 -2.42 -0.85
N GLY A 18 19.96 -2.40 -0.34
CA GLY A 18 21.18 -2.51 -1.14
C GLY A 18 21.70 -1.19 -1.72
N HIS A 19 20.96 -0.08 -1.55
CA HIS A 19 21.28 1.24 -2.10
C HIS A 19 21.58 2.30 -1.03
N HIS A 20 22.03 1.90 0.15
CA HIS A 20 22.31 2.78 1.31
C HIS A 20 21.07 3.31 2.05
N GLU A 21 19.90 2.70 1.84
CA GLU A 21 18.67 3.09 2.51
C GLU A 21 18.12 1.96 3.39
N TYR A 22 17.54 2.36 4.52
CA TYR A 22 16.90 1.48 5.49
C TYR A 22 15.42 1.83 5.61
N PHE A 23 14.58 0.81 5.72
CA PHE A 23 13.14 0.97 5.84
C PHE A 23 12.61 0.15 7.03
N CYS A 24 11.51 0.61 7.61
CA CYS A 24 10.70 -0.23 8.49
C CYS A 24 9.93 -1.24 7.62
N GLY A 25 10.13 -2.52 7.91
CA GLY A 25 9.61 -3.63 7.13
C GLY A 25 8.72 -4.55 7.95
N LYS A 26 7.83 -5.26 7.27
CA LYS A 26 7.11 -6.41 7.81
C LYS A 26 7.25 -7.61 6.88
N ILE A 27 7.56 -8.78 7.43
CA ILE A 27 7.70 -10.00 6.64
C ILE A 27 6.34 -10.45 6.11
N VAL A 28 6.21 -10.61 4.80
CA VAL A 28 4.97 -11.06 4.15
C VAL A 28 5.09 -12.41 3.46
N SER A 29 6.31 -12.84 3.12
CA SER A 29 6.57 -14.16 2.53
C SER A 29 7.95 -14.67 2.92
N ILE A 30 8.08 -15.99 3.11
CA ILE A 30 9.35 -16.68 3.33
C ILE A 30 9.39 -17.90 2.41
N VAL A 31 10.35 -17.93 1.48
CA VAL A 31 10.55 -19.03 0.52
C VAL A 31 12.03 -19.34 0.43
N GLU A 32 12.44 -20.55 0.78
CA GLU A 32 13.85 -21.01 0.67
C GLU A 32 14.87 -20.03 1.32
N ASN A 33 14.57 -19.54 2.53
CA ASN A 33 15.37 -18.53 3.26
C ASN A 33 15.47 -17.16 2.57
N LYS A 34 14.58 -16.88 1.62
CA LYS A 34 14.38 -15.55 1.06
C LYS A 34 13.11 -14.94 1.62
N TYR A 35 13.15 -13.63 1.81
CA TYR A 35 12.11 -12.86 2.45
C TYR A 35 11.54 -11.83 1.48
N ASP A 36 10.22 -11.77 1.39
CA ASP A 36 9.55 -10.60 0.83
C ASP A 36 9.07 -9.73 1.99
N ILE A 37 9.40 -8.45 1.92
CA ILE A 37 9.18 -7.47 2.99
C ILE A 37 8.34 -6.33 2.43
N ILE A 38 7.21 -6.02 3.08
CA ILE A 38 6.50 -4.76 2.81
C ILE A 38 7.12 -3.64 3.63
N CYS A 39 7.54 -2.56 2.99
CA CYS A 39 7.99 -1.34 3.66
C CYS A 39 6.75 -0.63 4.23
N ILE A 40 6.53 -0.72 5.54
CA ILE A 40 5.24 -0.32 6.16
C ILE A 40 4.96 1.18 6.09
N ASP A 41 5.99 2.00 5.87
CA ASP A 41 5.87 3.45 5.74
C ASP A 41 5.67 3.94 4.29
N TYR A 42 5.88 3.06 3.31
CA TYR A 42 5.86 3.40 1.88
C TYR A 42 4.93 2.51 1.05
N GLY A 43 4.58 1.32 1.56
CA GLY A 43 3.67 0.37 0.93
C GLY A 43 4.29 -0.50 -0.17
N ASN A 44 5.51 -0.23 -0.63
CA ASN A 44 6.20 -1.07 -1.62
C ASN A 44 6.72 -2.38 -1.01
N ILE A 45 6.86 -3.41 -1.84
CA ILE A 45 7.40 -4.72 -1.44
C ILE A 45 8.81 -4.87 -2.00
N LEU A 46 9.77 -5.17 -1.13
CA LEU A 46 11.10 -5.63 -1.49
C LEU A 46 11.09 -7.16 -1.52
N GLN A 47 11.57 -7.75 -2.61
CA GLN A 47 11.45 -9.19 -2.86
C GLN A 47 12.80 -9.89 -2.83
N ASN A 48 12.77 -11.19 -2.53
CA ASN A 48 13.92 -12.08 -2.60
C ASN A 48 15.12 -11.66 -1.71
N LEU A 49 14.85 -11.00 -0.59
CA LEU A 49 15.89 -10.52 0.31
C LEU A 49 16.49 -11.67 1.13
N THR A 50 17.74 -11.51 1.53
CA THR A 50 18.45 -12.46 2.39
C THR A 50 18.56 -11.92 3.82
N ALA A 51 18.83 -12.80 4.80
CA ALA A 51 18.83 -12.44 6.22
C ALA A 51 19.88 -11.37 6.60
N ASP A 52 20.96 -11.23 5.84
CA ASP A 52 21.98 -10.18 5.98
C ASP A 52 21.47 -8.78 5.59
N GLN A 53 20.32 -8.70 4.93
CA GLN A 53 19.64 -7.45 4.62
C GLN A 53 18.58 -7.09 5.68
N LEU A 54 18.39 -7.93 6.69
CA LEU A 54 17.36 -7.80 7.71
C LEU A 54 18.00 -7.59 9.08
N TYR A 55 17.50 -6.60 9.80
CA TYR A 55 18.01 -6.18 11.10
C TYR A 55 16.86 -6.09 12.10
N GLU A 56 17.14 -6.38 13.37
CA GLU A 56 16.14 -6.27 14.42
C GLU A 56 15.76 -4.80 14.60
N LEU A 57 14.49 -4.55 14.96
CA LEU A 57 14.09 -3.23 15.37
C LEU A 57 14.70 -2.90 16.74
N PRO A 58 15.49 -1.82 16.85
CA PRO A 58 16.03 -1.40 18.12
C PRO A 58 14.89 -0.83 18.97
N ASP A 59 14.57 -1.53 20.07
CA ASP A 59 13.62 -1.14 21.11
C ASP A 59 12.12 -1.07 20.76
N VAL A 60 11.33 -1.24 21.83
CA VAL A 60 9.85 -1.24 21.84
C VAL A 60 9.25 0.09 21.36
N GLU A 61 10.00 1.19 21.41
CA GLU A 61 9.54 2.51 20.96
C GLU A 61 9.36 2.60 19.44
N VAL A 62 10.16 1.88 18.66
CA VAL A 62 10.00 1.80 17.19
C VAL A 62 8.85 0.84 16.83
N VAL A 63 8.60 -0.18 17.66
CA VAL A 63 7.46 -1.12 17.51
C VAL A 63 6.11 -0.41 17.66
N ASN A 64 6.06 0.70 18.41
CA ASN A 64 4.84 1.51 18.58
C ASN A 64 4.59 2.52 17.45
N ILE A 65 5.46 2.58 16.43
CA ILE A 65 5.26 3.47 15.28
C ILE A 65 4.12 2.90 14.44
N VAL A 66 3.04 3.68 14.32
CA VAL A 66 1.94 3.37 13.42
C VAL A 66 2.47 3.47 11.98
N PRO A 67 2.27 2.43 11.14
CA PRO A 67 2.64 2.46 9.73
C PRO A 67 2.16 3.75 9.04
N LEU A 68 3.06 4.44 8.35
CA LEU A 68 2.71 5.69 7.65
C LEU A 68 1.96 5.43 6.34
N ALA A 69 2.20 4.30 5.67
CA ALA A 69 1.45 3.95 4.48
C ALA A 69 0.08 3.36 4.84
N ARG A 70 -0.95 3.83 4.15
CA ARG A 70 -2.31 3.29 4.24
C ARG A 70 -2.62 2.52 2.97
N ARG A 71 -3.28 1.37 3.15
CA ARG A 71 -3.75 0.56 2.03
C ARG A 71 -5.10 1.09 1.58
N CYS A 72 -5.19 1.50 0.32
CA CYS A 72 -6.37 2.11 -0.24
C CYS A 72 -6.88 1.36 -1.47
N GLN A 73 -8.17 1.51 -1.74
CA GLN A 73 -8.85 1.07 -2.95
C GLN A 73 -9.66 2.25 -3.50
N LEU A 74 -9.72 2.45 -4.81
CA LEU A 74 -10.49 3.55 -5.39
C LEU A 74 -11.99 3.31 -5.17
N TYR A 75 -12.66 4.30 -4.61
CA TYR A 75 -14.11 4.26 -4.44
C TYR A 75 -14.81 4.33 -5.80
N ALA A 76 -15.97 3.68 -5.89
CA ALA A 76 -16.83 3.64 -7.07
C ALA A 76 -16.16 3.12 -8.36
N VAL A 77 -15.09 2.33 -8.27
CA VAL A 77 -14.44 1.68 -9.42
C VAL A 77 -14.58 0.15 -9.32
N ASP A 78 -15.00 -0.49 -10.42
CA ASP A 78 -14.51 -1.81 -10.86
C ASP A 78 -13.45 -2.56 -10.09
N ASP A 79 -13.72 -3.65 -9.36
CA ASP A 79 -12.65 -4.61 -9.05
C ASP A 79 -11.86 -5.03 -10.30
N LEU A 80 -12.53 -5.19 -11.45
CA LEU A 80 -11.91 -5.51 -12.75
C LEU A 80 -11.17 -4.32 -13.39
N ASN A 81 -11.51 -3.09 -13.02
CA ASN A 81 -10.86 -1.87 -13.50
C ASN A 81 -9.88 -1.25 -12.48
N GLN A 82 -9.79 -1.81 -11.28
CA GLN A 82 -8.78 -1.63 -10.24
C GLN A 82 -7.43 -1.15 -10.76
N SER A 83 -6.69 -2.13 -11.25
CA SER A 83 -5.30 -1.95 -11.65
C SER A 83 -5.16 -0.91 -12.76
N LYS A 84 -6.07 -0.89 -13.74
CA LYS A 84 -6.02 0.06 -14.86
C LYS A 84 -6.20 1.50 -14.39
N ALA A 85 -7.17 1.73 -13.50
CA ALA A 85 -7.42 3.05 -12.94
C ALA A 85 -6.22 3.54 -12.11
N ILE A 86 -5.68 2.68 -11.24
CA ILE A 86 -4.49 2.99 -10.43
C ILE A 86 -3.28 3.31 -11.31
N GLU A 87 -3.02 2.51 -12.35
CA GLU A 87 -1.92 2.77 -13.29
C GLU A 87 -2.04 4.11 -14.02
N GLU A 88 -3.24 4.50 -14.44
CA GLU A 88 -3.47 5.80 -15.08
C GLU A 88 -3.29 6.95 -14.07
N ILE A 89 -3.78 6.78 -12.84
CA ILE A 89 -3.60 7.76 -11.76
C ILE A 89 -2.11 7.99 -11.49
N ILE A 90 -1.32 6.92 -11.31
CA ILE A 90 0.13 6.99 -11.07
C ILE A 90 0.85 7.70 -12.23
N LYS A 91 0.41 7.48 -13.47
CA LYS A 91 1.01 8.14 -14.65
C LYS A 91 0.67 9.63 -14.75
N THR A 92 -0.47 10.05 -14.21
CA THR A 92 -1.01 11.41 -14.41
C THR A 92 -0.77 12.35 -13.24
N ILE A 93 -0.45 11.83 -12.05
CA ILE A 93 -0.06 12.60 -10.87
C ILE A 93 1.48 12.61 -10.82
N PRO A 94 2.15 13.75 -11.03
CA PRO A 94 3.59 13.88 -10.83
C PRO A 94 3.98 13.54 -9.39
N SER A 95 5.19 13.03 -9.19
CA SER A 95 5.70 12.68 -7.85
C SER A 95 5.81 13.86 -6.88
N THR A 96 5.72 15.10 -7.38
CA THR A 96 5.75 16.34 -6.60
C THR A 96 4.36 16.91 -6.31
N GLU A 97 3.30 16.35 -6.90
CA GLU A 97 1.92 16.80 -6.70
C GLU A 97 1.35 16.17 -5.42
N TYR A 98 0.74 17.00 -4.57
CA TYR A 98 -0.04 16.53 -3.44
C TYR A 98 -1.50 16.38 -3.86
N VAL A 99 -2.13 15.28 -3.45
CA VAL A 99 -3.56 15.05 -3.64
C VAL A 99 -4.28 14.96 -2.31
N THR A 100 -5.49 15.51 -2.26
CA THR A 100 -6.40 15.31 -1.15
C THR A 100 -7.07 13.96 -1.31
N ILE A 101 -7.11 13.17 -0.25
CA ILE A 101 -7.78 11.87 -0.24
C ILE A 101 -9.07 12.00 0.57
N SER A 102 -10.23 11.86 -0.11
CA SER A 102 -11.52 11.68 0.56
C SER A 102 -11.70 10.20 0.91
N ILE A 103 -12.05 9.91 2.16
CA ILE A 103 -12.37 8.54 2.61
C ILE A 103 -13.88 8.38 2.54
N GLU A 104 -14.34 7.51 1.65
CA GLU A 104 -15.77 7.30 1.38
C GLU A 104 -16.33 6.13 2.19
N ASN A 105 -15.50 5.12 2.45
CA ASN A 105 -15.81 3.96 3.27
C ASN A 105 -14.51 3.31 3.79
N GLU A 106 -14.62 2.44 4.78
CA GLU A 106 -13.49 1.67 5.31
C GLU A 106 -13.91 0.23 5.62
N ASP A 107 -12.98 -0.71 5.44
CA ASP A 107 -13.06 -2.05 5.99
C ASP A 107 -11.75 -2.40 6.74
N ASP A 108 -11.67 -3.61 7.31
CA ASP A 108 -10.51 -4.05 8.10
C ASP A 108 -9.19 -4.09 7.30
N LYS A 109 -9.24 -4.03 5.96
CA LYS A 109 -8.10 -4.22 5.06
C LYS A 109 -7.78 -3.00 4.19
N TYR A 110 -8.78 -2.19 3.86
CA TYR A 110 -8.68 -1.11 2.87
C TYR A 110 -9.50 0.10 3.28
N LEU A 111 -8.97 1.28 2.94
CA LEU A 111 -9.76 2.51 2.84
C LEU A 111 -10.27 2.66 1.42
N PHE A 112 -11.57 2.86 1.23
CA PHE A 112 -12.15 3.20 -0.06
C PHE A 112 -12.08 4.71 -0.26
N VAL A 113 -11.34 5.15 -1.28
CA VAL A 113 -10.92 6.54 -1.40
C VAL A 113 -11.21 7.17 -2.74
N THR A 114 -11.45 8.48 -2.71
CA THR A 114 -11.53 9.34 -3.88
C THR A 114 -10.35 10.33 -3.85
N PRO A 115 -9.34 10.19 -4.73
CA PRO A 115 -8.28 11.18 -4.86
C PRO A 115 -8.79 12.43 -5.59
N ILE A 116 -8.49 13.60 -5.02
CA ILE A 116 -8.92 14.93 -5.48
C ILE A 116 -7.69 15.82 -5.61
N ARG A 117 -7.47 16.39 -6.79
CA ARG A 117 -6.41 17.37 -7.05
C ARG A 117 -6.77 18.75 -6.49
N GLU A 118 -5.79 19.64 -6.35
CA GLU A 118 -5.99 21.01 -5.87
C GLU A 118 -7.02 21.81 -6.68
N ASN A 119 -7.14 21.53 -7.97
CA ASN A 119 -8.14 22.17 -8.84
C ASN A 119 -9.55 21.52 -8.72
N ASN A 120 -9.80 20.74 -7.67
CA ASN A 120 -11.00 19.93 -7.43
C ASN A 120 -11.26 18.86 -8.51
N GLY A 121 -10.24 18.49 -9.29
CA GLY A 121 -10.34 17.39 -10.24
C GLY A 121 -10.35 16.03 -9.55
N ILE A 122 -11.44 15.27 -9.70
CA ILE A 122 -11.52 13.87 -9.25
C ILE A 122 -10.73 13.00 -10.22
N VAL A 123 -9.71 12.28 -9.71
CA VAL A 123 -8.75 11.59 -10.59
C VAL A 123 -9.30 10.28 -11.16
N ASN A 124 -10.13 9.55 -10.40
CA ASN A 124 -10.73 8.28 -10.81
C ASN A 124 -12.07 8.44 -11.57
N LYS A 125 -12.53 9.65 -11.85
CA LYS A 125 -13.87 9.93 -12.41
C LYS A 125 -14.19 9.17 -13.69
N LYS A 126 -13.19 8.97 -14.55
CA LYS A 126 -13.31 8.22 -15.82
C LYS A 126 -13.66 6.73 -15.62
N TYR A 127 -13.34 6.20 -14.44
CA TYR A 127 -13.50 4.80 -14.05
C TYR A 127 -14.66 4.58 -13.09
N GLU A 128 -15.38 5.65 -12.72
CA GLU A 128 -16.56 5.52 -11.88
C GLU A 128 -17.62 4.69 -12.60
N TYR A 129 -18.22 3.75 -11.88
CA TYR A 129 -19.40 3.06 -12.39
C TYR A 129 -20.49 4.07 -12.74
N ASP A 130 -21.10 3.89 -13.91
CA ASP A 130 -22.28 4.65 -14.29
C ASP A 130 -23.46 4.21 -13.40
N LYS A 131 -23.75 4.99 -12.34
CA LYS A 131 -24.84 4.70 -11.37
C LYS A 131 -26.21 4.54 -12.03
N LYS A 132 -26.38 4.95 -13.30
CA LYS A 132 -27.64 4.88 -14.05
C LYS A 132 -28.13 3.46 -14.36
N ASN A 133 -27.29 2.42 -14.27
CA ASN A 133 -27.69 1.06 -14.64
C ASN A 133 -28.11 0.15 -13.46
N ILE A 134 -28.19 0.68 -12.24
CA ILE A 134 -28.53 -0.13 -11.05
C ILE A 134 -30.00 0.03 -10.64
N GLU A 135 -30.66 1.14 -11.00
CA GLU A 135 -32.09 1.35 -10.70
C GLU A 135 -33.02 0.55 -11.63
N ASP A 136 -32.59 0.19 -12.85
CA ASP A 136 -33.38 -0.61 -13.80
C ASP A 136 -33.36 -2.13 -13.55
N LYS A 137 -32.67 -2.61 -12.51
CA LYS A 137 -32.60 -4.06 -12.18
C LYS A 137 -33.31 -4.44 -10.87
N LYS A 138 -34.12 -3.55 -10.30
CA LYS A 138 -34.95 -3.86 -9.13
C LYS A 138 -36.43 -4.14 -9.43
N GLU A 139 -36.84 -4.15 -10.69
CA GLU A 139 -38.18 -4.58 -11.10
C GLU A 139 -38.13 -5.57 -12.27
N VAL A 140 -37.89 -6.86 -11.97
CA VAL A 140 -38.48 -8.01 -12.67
C VAL A 140 -38.64 -9.16 -11.68
#